data_AF-A0A0U0WFK8-F1
#
_entry.id   AF-A0A0U0WFK8-F1
#
_cell.length_a   1.000
_cell.length_b   1.000
_cell.length_c   1.000
_cell.angle_alpha   90.00
_cell.angle_beta   90.00
_cell.angle_gamma   90.00
#
_symmetry.space_group_name_H-M   'P 1'
#
loop_
_entity.id
_entity.type
_entity.pdbx_description
1 polymer ?
#
loop_
_entity_poly.entity_id
_entity_poly.type
_entity_poly.pdbx_seq_one_letter_code
_entity_poly.pdbx_strand_id
1 'polypeptide(L)'
;MDIADLARWTPVRLDFSGPSPAVYWADLSTVRFVDPFFDQTVNRWAIGPTARPLVRTGLDAMVRLDDEPSLEPAGMIFHLSRCGSTLVSRLLGTLPGVVVLAEPGPLNTLLGLDPDRIDDATLVRIVRLVVRALGRRRHGDERRPAPPRRAGAATSAPTVPATRTPRSGR
;
A
#
# COMPACT_ATOMS: atom_id res chain seq x y z
N MET A 1 22.32 14.34 -6.10
CA MET A 1 21.45 13.27 -5.58
C MET A 1 21.59 12.12 -6.55
N ASP A 2 22.08 10.99 -6.10
CA ASP A 2 22.08 9.76 -6.90
C ASP A 2 20.63 9.25 -6.99
N ILE A 3 20.30 8.54 -8.06
CA ILE A 3 18.99 7.89 -8.19
C ILE A 3 18.79 6.83 -7.11
N ALA A 4 19.88 6.17 -6.67
CA ALA A 4 19.85 5.22 -5.57
C ALA A 4 19.39 5.85 -4.25
N ASP A 5 19.67 7.14 -4.04
CA ASP A 5 19.21 7.85 -2.84
C ASP A 5 17.67 7.95 -2.78
N LEU A 6 17.00 7.93 -3.94
CA LEU A 6 15.54 8.00 -4.06
C LEU A 6 14.85 6.66 -3.78
N ALA A 7 15.60 5.56 -3.59
CA ALA A 7 15.01 4.26 -3.25
C ALA A 7 14.11 4.32 -2.00
N ARG A 8 14.50 5.15 -1.01
CA ARG A 8 13.73 5.37 0.24
C ARG A 8 12.73 6.53 0.18
N TRP A 9 12.73 7.29 -0.92
CA TRP A 9 11.85 8.43 -1.10
C TRP A 9 10.51 7.98 -1.67
N THR A 10 9.45 8.73 -1.37
CA THR A 10 8.10 8.41 -1.82
C THR A 10 7.69 9.37 -2.94
N PRO A 11 7.19 8.88 -4.09
CA PRO A 11 6.61 9.76 -5.09
C PRO A 11 5.31 10.34 -4.52
N VAL A 12 5.22 11.67 -4.51
CA VAL A 12 4.06 12.40 -3.94
C VAL A 12 3.22 13.11 -4.99
N ARG A 13 3.76 13.34 -6.18
CA ARG A 13 3.03 13.96 -7.28
C ARG A 13 3.61 13.52 -8.63
N LEU A 14 2.72 13.27 -9.57
CA LEU A 14 3.05 13.17 -10.99
C LEU A 14 2.55 14.43 -11.70
N ASP A 15 3.27 14.86 -12.72
CA ASP A 15 2.88 16.00 -13.55
C ASP A 15 3.05 15.62 -15.02
N PHE A 16 1.93 15.56 -15.72
CA PHE A 16 1.87 15.26 -17.15
C PHE A 16 1.64 16.52 -17.99
N SER A 17 1.52 17.71 -17.40
CA SER A 17 1.12 18.95 -18.10
C SER A 17 2.11 19.41 -19.16
N GLY A 18 3.41 19.16 -18.95
CA GLY A 18 4.48 19.49 -19.87
C GLY A 18 4.75 18.46 -20.97
N PRO A 19 5.76 18.70 -21.82
CA PRO A 19 6.12 17.79 -22.92
C PRO A 19 6.68 16.44 -22.43
N SER A 20 7.26 16.42 -21.24
CA SER A 20 7.79 15.21 -20.60
C SER A 20 7.19 15.07 -19.21
N PRO A 21 6.65 13.88 -18.84
CA PRO A 21 6.11 13.67 -17.51
C PRO A 21 7.18 13.80 -16.43
N ALA A 22 6.80 14.39 -15.30
CA ALA A 22 7.67 14.58 -14.14
C ALA A 22 7.14 13.84 -12.91
N VAL A 23 8.07 13.40 -12.06
CA VAL A 23 7.81 12.78 -10.77
C VAL A 23 8.42 13.66 -9.69
N TYR A 24 7.63 13.99 -8.66
CA TYR A 24 8.08 14.71 -7.48
C TYR A 24 8.17 13.76 -6.30
N TRP A 25 9.34 13.74 -5.67
CA TRP A 25 9.68 12.83 -4.57
C TRP A 25 9.81 13.61 -3.26
N ALA A 26 9.25 13.06 -2.20
CA ALA A 26 9.41 13.54 -0.83
C ALA A 26 10.12 12.51 0.03
N ASP A 27 10.98 12.98 0.93
CA ASP A 27 11.61 12.14 1.96
C ASP A 27 10.61 11.90 3.10
N LEU A 28 9.73 10.92 2.89
CA LEU A 28 8.75 10.45 3.87
C LEU A 28 9.27 9.23 4.66
N SER A 29 10.59 9.00 4.68
CA SER A 29 11.20 7.82 5.30
C SER A 29 10.92 7.71 6.80
N THR A 30 10.75 8.84 7.49
CA THR A 30 10.43 8.92 8.92
C THR A 30 8.94 9.15 9.21
N VAL A 31 8.11 9.25 8.18
CA VAL A 31 6.69 9.61 8.30
C VAL A 31 5.81 8.37 8.23
N ARG A 32 4.92 8.20 9.21
CA ARG A 32 3.87 7.18 9.16
C ARG A 32 2.62 7.72 8.44
N PHE A 33 1.99 6.85 7.65
CA PHE A 33 0.79 7.17 6.87
C PHE A 33 -0.46 6.88 7.69
N VAL A 34 -0.72 7.76 8.66
CA VAL A 34 -1.85 7.64 9.60
C VAL A 34 -2.98 8.61 9.32
N ASP A 35 -2.78 9.53 8.38
CA ASP A 35 -3.79 10.54 8.06
C ASP A 35 -4.89 9.94 7.18
N PRO A 36 -6.12 10.48 7.26
CA PRO A 36 -7.24 10.01 6.44
C PRO A 36 -7.03 10.07 4.93
N PHE A 37 -6.13 10.94 4.46
CA PHE A 37 -5.77 11.11 3.05
C PHE A 37 -4.26 11.30 2.91
N PHE A 38 -3.68 10.75 1.85
CA PHE A 38 -2.23 10.84 1.62
C PHE A 38 -1.74 12.29 1.48
N ASP A 39 -2.50 13.16 0.81
CA ASP A 39 -2.11 14.56 0.65
C ASP A 39 -2.04 15.31 2.00
N GLN A 40 -2.84 14.89 3.00
CA GLN A 40 -2.72 15.43 4.35
C GLN A 40 -1.41 15.02 5.01
N THR A 41 -0.96 13.77 4.80
CA THR A 41 0.37 13.33 5.24
C THR A 41 1.48 14.16 4.59
N VAL A 42 1.39 14.38 3.27
CA VAL A 42 2.38 15.18 2.53
C VAL A 42 2.40 16.63 3.01
N ASN A 43 1.23 17.26 3.18
CA ASN A 43 1.11 18.63 3.66
C ASN A 43 1.64 18.78 5.10
N ARG A 44 1.32 17.84 6.00
CA ARG A 44 1.84 17.84 7.36
C ARG A 44 3.35 17.68 7.38
N TRP A 45 3.91 16.82 6.53
CA TRP A 45 5.36 16.69 6.38
C TRP A 45 5.98 17.97 5.86
N ALA A 46 5.39 18.62 4.85
CA ALA A 46 5.95 19.79 4.18
C ALA A 46 6.11 21.02 5.10
N ILE A 47 5.25 21.17 6.11
CA ILE A 47 5.35 22.22 7.14
C ILE A 47 6.16 21.80 8.37
N GLY A 48 6.65 20.56 8.39
CA GLY A 48 7.37 19.98 9.51
C GLY A 48 8.86 20.35 9.53
N PRO A 49 9.53 20.20 10.68
CA PRO A 49 10.95 20.57 10.84
C PRO A 49 11.91 19.67 10.06
N THR A 50 11.46 18.47 9.64
CA THR A 50 12.27 17.51 8.87
C THR A 50 12.00 17.57 7.36
N ALA A 51 11.18 18.52 6.91
CA ALA A 51 10.85 18.69 5.51
C ALA A 51 12.12 18.98 4.69
N ARG A 52 12.28 18.27 3.57
CA ARG A 52 13.36 18.51 2.60
C ARG A 52 12.74 19.03 1.30
N PRO A 53 13.49 19.78 0.48
CA PRO A 53 13.03 20.15 -0.85
C PRO A 53 12.61 18.92 -1.65
N LEU A 54 11.50 19.02 -2.38
CA LEU A 54 11.08 17.96 -3.29
C LEU A 54 12.15 17.76 -4.37
N VAL A 55 12.43 16.49 -4.67
CA VAL A 55 13.30 16.14 -5.80
C VAL A 55 12.42 15.89 -7.02
N ARG A 56 12.77 16.47 -8.17
CA ARG A 56 12.06 16.29 -9.44
C ARG A 56 12.87 15.39 -10.37
N THR A 57 12.24 14.37 -10.92
CA THR A 57 12.83 13.46 -11.93
C THR A 57 11.87 13.24 -13.10
N GLY A 58 12.30 12.49 -14.12
CA GLY A 58 11.40 11.87 -15.09
C GLY A 58 10.86 10.53 -14.60
N LEU A 59 10.00 9.90 -15.42
CA LEU A 59 9.46 8.54 -15.17
C LEU A 59 10.55 7.46 -15.21
N ASP A 60 11.66 7.72 -15.91
CA ASP A 60 12.82 6.83 -16.01
C ASP A 60 13.42 6.50 -14.64
N ALA A 61 13.34 7.43 -13.69
CA ALA A 61 13.75 7.17 -12.31
C ALA A 61 12.91 6.08 -11.63
N MET A 62 11.60 6.04 -11.89
CA MET A 62 10.75 4.97 -11.34
C MET A 62 11.09 3.63 -11.96
N VAL A 63 11.39 3.59 -13.26
CA VAL A 63 11.80 2.36 -13.96
C VAL A 63 13.10 1.80 -13.39
N ARG A 64 14.12 2.65 -13.16
CA ARG A 64 15.39 2.20 -12.59
C ARG A 64 15.30 1.71 -11.15
N LEU A 65 14.27 2.15 -10.42
CA LEU A 65 14.03 1.79 -9.03
C LEU A 65 12.94 0.72 -8.89
N ASP A 66 12.53 0.06 -9.98
CA ASP A 66 11.44 -0.93 -9.93
C ASP A 66 11.85 -2.20 -9.18
N ASP A 67 13.14 -2.54 -9.18
CA ASP A 67 13.68 -3.72 -8.47
C ASP A 67 13.81 -3.50 -6.96
N GLU A 68 13.56 -2.29 -6.45
CA GLU A 68 13.61 -2.00 -5.02
C GLU A 68 12.56 -2.80 -4.24
N PRO A 69 12.91 -3.35 -3.05
CA PRO A 69 11.99 -4.13 -2.24
C PRO A 69 10.69 -3.38 -1.91
N SER A 70 9.57 -3.96 -2.35
CA SER A 70 8.23 -3.41 -2.15
C SER A 70 7.28 -4.43 -1.54
N LEU A 71 6.30 -3.93 -0.79
CA LEU A 71 5.18 -4.73 -0.31
C LEU A 71 4.17 -4.91 -1.43
N GLU A 72 3.79 -6.16 -1.68
CA GLU A 72 2.67 -6.45 -2.57
C GLU A 72 1.36 -5.91 -1.95
N PRO A 73 0.54 -5.17 -2.71
CA PRO A 73 -0.75 -4.69 -2.23
C PRO A 73 -1.61 -5.86 -1.76
N ALA A 74 -2.06 -5.82 -0.52
CA ALA A 74 -2.99 -6.83 0.01
C ALA A 74 -4.41 -6.69 -0.59
N GLY A 75 -4.74 -5.52 -1.14
CA GLY A 75 -6.01 -5.22 -1.78
C GLY A 75 -6.14 -3.76 -2.18
N MET A 76 -7.16 -3.45 -2.97
CA MET A 76 -7.55 -2.09 -3.35
C MET A 76 -9.03 -1.88 -3.03
N ILE A 77 -9.38 -0.73 -2.47
CA ILE A 77 -10.75 -0.37 -2.13
C ILE A 77 -11.18 0.76 -3.07
N PHE A 78 -12.01 0.42 -4.06
CA PHE A 78 -12.65 1.40 -4.95
C PHE A 78 -14.02 1.75 -4.39
N HIS A 79 -14.39 3.02 -4.47
CA HIS A 79 -15.62 3.47 -3.83
C HIS A 79 -16.26 4.60 -4.65
N LEU A 80 -17.58 4.53 -4.83
CA LEU A 80 -18.40 5.60 -5.40
C LEU A 80 -19.01 6.35 -4.22
N SER A 81 -18.49 7.55 -3.92
CA SER A 81 -18.92 8.55 -2.92
C SER A 81 -19.84 8.13 -1.75
N ARG A 82 -19.46 8.50 -0.52
CA ARG A 82 -20.29 8.35 0.71
C ARG A 82 -20.70 6.93 1.11
N CYS A 83 -19.88 5.94 0.79
CA CYS A 83 -20.09 4.53 1.16
C CYS A 83 -19.29 4.08 2.41
N GLY A 84 -18.68 5.02 3.15
CA GLY A 84 -17.94 4.69 4.37
C GLY A 84 -16.54 4.11 4.15
N SER A 85 -15.96 4.28 2.96
CA SER A 85 -14.58 3.87 2.63
C SER A 85 -13.56 4.43 3.62
N THR A 86 -13.74 5.68 4.07
CA THR A 86 -12.89 6.30 5.10
C THR A 86 -12.93 5.53 6.42
N LEU A 87 -14.09 5.01 6.85
CA LEU A 87 -14.19 4.23 8.08
C LEU A 87 -13.41 2.91 7.96
N VAL A 88 -13.57 2.20 6.84
CA VAL A 88 -12.85 0.94 6.57
C VAL A 88 -11.34 1.19 6.52
N SER A 89 -10.89 2.20 5.77
CA SER A 89 -9.48 2.58 5.68
C SER A 89 -8.88 2.92 7.05
N ARG A 90 -9.63 3.64 7.90
CA ARG A 90 -9.19 3.97 9.26
C ARG A 90 -9.10 2.75 10.16
N LEU A 91 -10.08 1.84 10.11
CA LEU A 91 -10.04 0.59 10.88
C LEU A 91 -8.84 -0.27 10.47
N LEU A 92 -8.62 -0.44 9.16
CA LEU A 92 -7.45 -1.15 8.64
C LEU A 92 -6.14 -0.48 9.07
N GLY A 93 -6.08 0.85 9.11
CA GLY A 93 -4.92 1.61 9.58
C GLY A 93 -4.60 1.43 11.06
N THR A 94 -5.51 0.86 11.88
CA THR A 94 -5.21 0.51 13.27
C THR A 94 -4.49 -0.83 13.43
N LEU A 95 -4.48 -1.66 12.38
CA LEU A 95 -3.89 -3.00 12.44
C LEU A 95 -2.35 -2.91 12.35
N PRO A 96 -1.60 -3.52 13.30
CA PRO A 96 -0.16 -3.55 13.24
C PRO A 96 0.35 -4.17 11.93
N GLY A 97 1.32 -3.50 11.28
CA GLY A 97 1.93 -3.95 10.02
C GLY A 97 1.10 -3.63 8.76
N VAL A 98 -0.11 -3.10 8.90
CA VAL A 98 -0.92 -2.68 7.74
C VAL A 98 -0.65 -1.21 7.44
N VAL A 99 -0.29 -0.92 6.20
CA VAL A 99 -0.18 0.45 5.68
C VAL A 99 -1.37 0.69 4.76
N VAL A 100 -2.17 1.71 5.07
CA VAL A 100 -3.30 2.13 4.25
C VAL A 100 -2.97 3.48 3.61
N LEU A 101 -3.08 3.53 2.29
CA LEU A 101 -2.93 4.75 1.50
C LEU A 101 -4.28 5.13 0.93
N ALA A 102 -4.90 6.14 1.52
CA ALA A 102 -6.14 6.70 1.03
C ALA A 102 -5.84 7.79 -0.01
N GLU A 103 -6.38 7.59 -1.23
CA GLU A 103 -6.33 8.56 -2.33
C GLU A 103 -4.93 9.15 -2.58
N PRO A 104 -3.91 8.32 -2.84
CA PRO A 104 -2.57 8.82 -3.09
C PRO A 104 -2.55 9.68 -4.36
N GLY A 105 -2.16 10.96 -4.22
CA GLY A 105 -2.10 11.95 -5.29
C GLY A 105 -1.55 11.42 -6.63
N PRO A 106 -0.41 10.69 -6.66
CA PRO A 106 0.12 10.10 -7.89
C PRO A 106 -0.86 9.17 -8.63
N LEU A 107 -1.62 8.33 -7.90
CA LEU A 107 -2.61 7.46 -8.54
C LEU A 107 -3.82 8.25 -9.01
N ASN A 108 -4.27 9.23 -8.23
CA ASN A 108 -5.37 10.12 -8.64
C ASN A 108 -5.02 10.89 -9.91
N THR A 109 -3.78 11.36 -10.05
CA THR A 109 -3.30 11.99 -11.29
C THR A 109 -3.46 11.03 -12.48
N LEU A 110 -3.03 9.77 -12.35
CA LEU A 110 -3.14 8.78 -13.43
C LEU A 110 -4.59 8.44 -13.79
N LEU A 111 -5.45 8.30 -12.79
CA LEU A 111 -6.87 8.00 -12.99
C LEU A 111 -7.64 9.17 -13.63
N GLY A 112 -7.15 10.39 -13.46
CA GLY A 112 -7.72 11.60 -14.06
C GLY A 112 -7.07 12.02 -15.38
N LEU A 113 -6.14 11.24 -15.93
CA LEU A 113 -5.56 11.53 -17.24
C LEU A 113 -6.61 11.38 -18.34
N ASP A 114 -6.52 12.25 -19.34
CA ASP A 114 -7.24 12.09 -20.60
C ASP A 114 -6.80 10.76 -21.26
N PRO A 115 -7.73 9.86 -21.64
CA PRO A 115 -7.41 8.59 -22.30
C PRO A 115 -6.56 8.76 -23.57
N ASP A 116 -6.66 9.88 -24.28
CA ASP A 116 -5.89 10.13 -25.50
C ASP A 116 -4.45 10.58 -25.19
N ARG A 117 -4.13 10.90 -23.94
CA ARG A 117 -2.81 11.40 -23.53
C ARG A 117 -1.79 10.28 -23.32
N ILE A 118 -2.24 9.07 -23.05
CA ILE A 118 -1.38 7.92 -22.75
C ILE A 118 -2.08 6.62 -23.12
N ASP A 119 -1.38 5.71 -23.78
CA ASP A 119 -1.94 4.40 -24.11
C ASP A 119 -2.12 3.53 -22.86
N ASP A 120 -3.10 2.61 -22.90
CA ASP A 120 -3.45 1.73 -21.79
C ASP A 120 -2.27 0.92 -21.25
N ALA A 121 -1.40 0.41 -22.13
CA ALA A 121 -0.26 -0.41 -21.71
C ALA A 121 0.77 0.42 -20.93
N THR A 122 1.03 1.65 -21.38
CA THR A 122 1.87 2.60 -20.65
C THR A 122 1.22 3.04 -19.34
N LEU A 123 -0.08 3.32 -19.32
CA LEU A 123 -0.81 3.68 -18.11
C LEU A 123 -0.70 2.57 -17.04
N VAL A 124 -1.01 1.32 -17.42
CA VAL A 124 -0.89 0.16 -16.53
C VAL A 124 0.54 0.01 -16.00
N ARG A 125 1.55 0.21 -16.85
CA ARG A 125 2.96 0.16 -16.43
C ARG A 125 3.25 1.23 -15.38
N ILE A 126 2.82 2.48 -15.59
CA ILE A 126 3.08 3.56 -14.63
C ILE A 126 2.32 3.33 -13.32
N VAL A 127 1.06 2.88 -13.38
CA VAL A 127 0.30 2.52 -12.17
C VAL A 127 1.05 1.48 -11.35
N ARG A 128 1.58 0.43 -11.98
CA ARG A 128 2.40 -0.59 -11.28
C ARG A 128 3.63 0.01 -10.62
N LEU A 129 4.37 0.86 -11.33
CA LEU A 129 5.56 1.55 -10.79
C LEU A 129 5.21 2.42 -9.58
N VAL A 130 4.11 3.18 -9.65
CA VAL A 130 3.65 4.02 -8.53
C VAL A 130 3.24 3.16 -7.34
N VAL A 131 2.43 2.11 -7.56
CA VAL A 131 2.00 1.20 -6.49
C VAL A 131 3.20 0.55 -5.80
N ARG A 132 4.18 0.06 -6.58
CA ARG A 132 5.41 -0.51 -6.04
C ARG A 132 6.22 0.53 -5.28
N ALA A 133 6.38 1.74 -5.80
CA ALA A 133 7.10 2.82 -5.12
C ALA A 133 6.43 3.23 -3.78
N LEU A 134 5.09 3.33 -3.76
CA LEU A 134 4.31 3.62 -2.56
C LEU A 134 4.37 2.49 -1.52
N GLY A 135 4.50 1.25 -1.97
CA GLY A 135 4.64 0.06 -1.15
C GLY A 135 6.06 -0.24 -0.67
N ARG A 136 7.07 0.56 -1.05
CA ARG A 136 8.45 0.35 -0.61
C ARG A 136 8.55 0.38 0.90
N ARG A 137 9.33 -0.55 1.45
CA ARG A 137 9.56 -0.63 2.89
C ARG A 137 10.36 0.58 3.34
N ARG A 138 9.74 1.42 4.14
CA ARG A 138 10.36 2.64 4.70
C ARG A 138 10.65 2.48 6.18
N HIS A 139 9.88 1.64 6.87
CA HIS A 139 10.06 1.33 8.29
C HIS A 139 10.33 -0.17 8.48
N GLY A 140 11.23 -0.54 9.40
CA GLY A 140 11.59 -1.94 9.68
C GLY A 140 10.43 -2.81 10.19
N ASP A 141 9.32 -2.20 10.59
CA ASP A 141 8.14 -2.88 11.16
C ASP A 141 7.01 -3.13 10.16
N GLU A 142 7.16 -2.71 8.90
CA GLU A 142 6.15 -2.91 7.86
C GLU A 142 6.16 -4.38 7.40
N ARG A 143 5.36 -5.20 8.08
CA ARG A 143 5.21 -6.63 7.79
C ARG A 143 3.94 -6.87 7.00
N ARG A 144 4.04 -7.77 6.01
CA ARG A 144 2.89 -8.40 5.36
C ARG A 144 1.90 -8.88 6.44
N PRO A 145 0.63 -8.45 6.47
CA PRO A 145 -0.36 -9.16 7.26
C PRO A 145 -0.43 -10.59 6.73
N ALA A 146 -0.23 -11.57 7.61
CA ALA A 146 -0.38 -12.97 7.25
C ALA A 146 -1.74 -13.16 6.56
N PRO A 147 -1.83 -13.92 5.46
CA PRO A 147 -3.12 -14.23 4.85
C PRO A 147 -4.05 -14.80 5.94
N PRO A 148 -5.36 -14.51 5.91
CA PRO A 148 -6.28 -14.97 6.93
C PRO A 148 -6.15 -16.50 7.06
N ARG A 149 -5.65 -16.98 8.21
CA ARG A 149 -5.71 -18.40 8.52
C ARG A 149 -7.19 -18.73 8.60
N ARG A 150 -7.69 -19.55 7.67
CA ARG A 150 -9.01 -20.18 7.82
C ARG A 150 -9.05 -20.83 9.20
N ALA A 151 -9.88 -20.29 10.08
CA ALA A 151 -10.24 -20.96 11.32
C ALA A 151 -10.98 -22.26 10.94
N GLY A 152 -10.61 -23.34 11.62
CA GLY A 152 -10.78 -24.72 11.17
C GLY A 152 -12.21 -25.21 10.97
N ALA A 153 -12.31 -26.29 10.19
CA ALA A 153 -13.23 -27.38 10.52
C ALA A 153 -12.40 -28.44 11.25
N ALA A 154 -12.23 -28.27 12.56
CA ALA A 154 -11.80 -29.36 13.43
C ALA A 154 -13.08 -30.09 13.86
N THR A 155 -13.50 -31.07 13.07
CA THR A 155 -14.47 -32.08 13.50
C THR A 155 -13.75 -33.11 14.36
N SER A 156 -13.55 -32.81 15.63
CA SER A 156 -13.30 -33.82 16.65
C SER A 156 -14.65 -34.39 17.09
N ALA A 157 -14.99 -35.57 16.57
CA ALA A 157 -16.08 -36.39 17.12
C ALA A 157 -15.64 -36.94 18.49
N PRO A 158 -16.49 -36.90 19.54
CA PRO A 158 -16.17 -37.56 20.79
C PRO A 158 -16.32 -39.08 20.64
N THR A 159 -15.21 -39.81 20.79
CA THR A 159 -15.23 -41.26 20.97
C THR A 159 -15.86 -41.60 22.32
N VAL A 160 -17.05 -42.18 22.29
CA VAL A 160 -17.72 -42.75 23.47
C VAL A 160 -16.94 -43.98 23.94
N PRO A 161 -16.56 -44.10 25.24
CA PRO A 161 -15.91 -45.30 25.74
C PRO A 161 -16.94 -46.45 25.87
N ALA A 162 -16.63 -47.59 25.26
CA ALA A 162 -17.44 -48.80 25.39
C ALA A 162 -17.38 -49.34 26.83
N THR A 163 -18.51 -49.32 27.53
CA THR A 163 -18.72 -50.00 28.80
C THR A 163 -18.79 -51.51 28.56
N ARG A 164 -17.77 -52.26 29.00
CA ARG A 164 -17.86 -53.73 29.16
C ARG A 164 -18.52 -54.05 30.50
N THR A 165 -19.73 -54.59 30.44
CA THR A 165 -20.39 -55.26 31.58
C THR A 165 -19.76 -56.65 31.78
N PRO A 166 -19.54 -57.12 33.02
CA PRO A 166 -19.06 -58.47 33.27
C PRO A 166 -20.22 -59.47 33.15
N ARG A 167 -20.01 -60.57 32.41
CA ARG A 167 -20.88 -61.75 32.49
C ARG A 167 -20.38 -62.64 33.62
N SER A 168 -21.22 -62.79 34.65
CA SER A 168 -21.11 -63.81 35.68
C SER A 168 -21.32 -65.19 35.07
N GLY A 169 -20.56 -66.17 35.56
CA GLY A 169 -20.69 -67.57 35.19
C GLY A 169 -21.89 -68.26 35.86
N ARG A 170 -22.36 -69.31 35.19
CA ARG A 170 -22.72 -70.63 35.73
C ARG A 170 -22.84 -71.60 34.56
#